data_AF-A0AA42UAN8-F1
#
_entry.id   AF-A0AA42UAN8-F1
#
_cell.length_a   1.000
_cell.length_b   1.000
_cell.length_c   1.000
_cell.angle_alpha   90.00
_cell.angle_beta   90.00
_cell.angle_gamma   90.00
#
_symmetry.space_group_name_H-M   'P 1'
#
loop_
_entity.id
_entity.type
_entity.pdbx_description
1 polymer ?
#
loop_
_entity_poly.entity_id
_entity_poly.type
_entity_poly.pdbx_seq_one_letter_code
_entity_poly.pdbx_strand_id
1 'polypeptide(L)'
;MSNKYEDLIKNARMNADCGEHMSPEEVTTLLNVVETTFAALAGEVYDLKHPGTYLPSKRETPATDAFLAEVRAQAHKEGAHFVANRMLAAWEAGFIDDTAKNAADIARMILTSTEFMADAPEGDFDRSFADGVLEDIAVQLRKEAAQ
;
A
#
# COMPACT_ATOMS: atom_id res chain seq x y z
N MET A 1 33.28 18.45 9.87
CA MET A 1 32.19 18.54 8.87
C MET A 1 32.78 19.16 7.61
N SER A 2 33.16 18.29 6.67
CA SER A 2 33.39 18.51 5.22
C SER A 2 33.97 19.85 4.72
N ASN A 3 35.28 19.85 4.42
CA ASN A 3 35.97 20.84 3.56
C ASN A 3 35.41 20.94 2.12
N LYS A 4 34.38 20.15 1.77
CA LYS A 4 33.85 20.05 0.40
C LYS A 4 33.09 21.31 -0.07
N TYR A 5 32.59 22.12 0.86
CA TYR A 5 31.74 23.28 0.55
C TYR A 5 32.38 24.64 0.80
N GLU A 6 33.50 24.68 1.54
CA GLU A 6 34.26 25.92 1.80
C GLU A 6 34.79 26.55 0.50
N ASP A 7 35.32 25.73 -0.40
CA ASP A 7 35.84 26.21 -1.69
C ASP A 7 34.73 26.72 -2.61
N LEU A 8 33.56 26.09 -2.59
CA LEU A 8 32.39 26.53 -3.36
C LEU A 8 31.84 27.87 -2.84
N ILE A 9 31.81 28.07 -1.53
CA ILE A 9 31.34 29.32 -0.90
C ILE A 9 32.35 30.46 -1.13
N LYS A 10 33.66 30.17 -1.08
CA LYS A 10 34.70 31.16 -1.43
C LYS A 10 34.64 31.58 -2.89
N ASN A 11 34.42 30.63 -3.79
CA ASN A 11 34.31 30.92 -5.22
C ASN A 11 33.05 31.75 -5.54
N ALA A 12 31.92 31.43 -4.90
CA ALA A 12 30.69 32.23 -5.02
C ALA A 12 30.84 33.66 -4.47
N ARG A 13 31.60 33.85 -3.37
CA ARG A 13 31.89 35.19 -2.80
C ARG A 13 32.82 36.01 -3.67
N MET A 14 33.88 35.41 -4.23
CA MET A 14 34.80 36.07 -5.17
C MET A 14 34.08 36.61 -6.41
N ASN A 15 33.05 35.91 -6.89
CA ASN A 15 32.28 36.33 -8.07
C ASN A 15 31.23 37.43 -7.79
N ALA A 16 30.87 37.68 -6.53
CA ALA A 16 29.92 38.72 -6.14
C ALA A 16 30.57 40.12 -6.01
N ASP A 17 31.90 40.18 -5.79
CA ASP A 17 32.65 41.44 -5.69
C ASP A 17 33.12 42.00 -7.05
N CYS A 18 32.92 41.28 -8.16
CA CYS A 18 33.22 41.76 -9.53
C CYS A 18 32.02 42.48 -10.16
N GLY A 19 31.56 43.54 -9.49
CA GLY A 19 30.47 44.39 -9.95
C GLY A 19 30.94 45.70 -10.56
N GLU A 20 31.84 45.68 -11.55
CA GLU A 20 32.05 46.77 -12.53
C GLU A 20 33.06 46.31 -13.61
N HIS A 21 32.59 46.10 -14.85
CA HIS A 21 33.33 45.64 -16.05
C HIS A 21 33.56 44.13 -16.24
N MET A 22 32.49 43.35 -16.25
CA MET A 22 32.54 41.98 -16.77
C MET A 22 32.40 41.98 -18.31
N SER A 23 33.28 41.29 -19.02
CA SER A 23 33.18 41.17 -20.49
C SER A 23 31.95 40.32 -20.87
N PRO A 24 31.39 40.48 -22.08
CA PRO A 24 30.30 39.62 -22.55
C PRO A 24 30.65 38.12 -22.49
N GLU A 25 31.92 37.74 -22.66
CA GLU A 25 32.35 36.33 -22.54
C GLU A 25 32.33 35.84 -21.10
N GLU A 26 32.73 36.68 -20.14
CA GLU A 26 32.70 36.35 -18.70
C GLU A 26 31.25 36.21 -18.20
N VAL A 27 30.35 37.10 -18.63
CA VAL A 27 28.91 36.99 -18.34
C VAL A 27 28.34 35.70 -18.93
N THR A 28 28.70 35.35 -20.17
CA THR A 28 28.25 34.12 -20.81
C THR A 28 28.79 32.88 -20.09
N THR A 29 30.03 32.93 -19.62
CA THR A 29 30.66 31.84 -18.86
C THR A 29 29.96 31.64 -17.53
N LEU A 30 29.66 32.72 -16.81
CA LEU A 30 28.91 32.64 -15.55
C LEU A 30 27.47 32.18 -15.77
N LEU A 31 26.81 32.61 -16.85
CA LEU A 31 25.48 32.15 -17.19
C LEU A 31 25.48 30.64 -17.46
N ASN A 32 26.46 30.13 -18.22
CA ASN A 32 26.62 28.70 -18.45
C ASN A 32 26.89 27.93 -17.15
N VAL A 33 27.69 28.48 -16.22
CA VAL A 33 27.92 27.88 -14.90
C VAL A 33 26.64 27.86 -14.07
N VAL A 34 25.84 28.93 -14.10
CA VAL A 34 24.53 29.00 -13.43
C VAL A 34 23.55 28.00 -14.04
N GLU A 35 23.46 27.91 -15.37
CA GLU A 35 22.57 26.96 -16.06
C GLU A 35 22.97 25.51 -15.80
N THR A 36 24.27 25.19 -15.83
CA THR A 36 24.75 23.84 -15.52
C THR A 36 24.58 23.48 -14.05
N THR A 37 24.83 24.41 -13.12
CA THR A 37 24.58 24.17 -11.69
C THR A 37 23.08 24.08 -11.39
N PHE A 38 22.24 24.89 -12.04
CA PHE A 38 20.78 24.80 -11.92
C PHE A 38 20.24 23.50 -12.52
N ALA A 39 20.79 23.03 -13.64
CA ALA A 39 20.46 21.72 -14.22
C ALA A 39 20.89 20.56 -13.31
N ALA A 40 22.07 20.64 -12.69
CA ALA A 40 22.54 19.65 -11.72
C ALA A 40 21.68 19.63 -10.45
N LEU A 41 21.36 20.81 -9.90
CA LEU A 41 20.43 20.95 -8.77
C LEU A 41 19.02 20.49 -9.13
N ALA A 42 18.53 20.75 -10.34
CA ALA A 42 17.25 20.24 -10.81
C ALA A 42 17.25 18.71 -10.92
N GLY A 43 18.38 18.08 -11.28
CA GLY A 43 18.57 16.64 -11.24
C GLY A 43 18.56 16.07 -9.82
N GLU A 44 19.33 16.66 -8.90
CA GLU A 44 19.33 16.26 -7.47
C GLU A 44 17.97 16.50 -6.79
N VAL A 45 17.27 17.58 -7.16
CA VAL A 45 15.90 17.84 -6.71
C VAL A 45 14.93 16.88 -7.38
N TYR A 46 15.13 16.46 -8.63
CA TYR A 46 14.32 15.40 -9.22
C TYR A 46 14.47 14.12 -8.41
N ASP A 47 15.69 13.73 -8.03
CA ASP A 47 15.94 12.57 -7.14
C ASP A 47 15.28 12.70 -5.76
N LEU A 48 15.22 13.91 -5.19
CA LEU A 48 14.53 14.19 -3.91
C LEU A 48 13.00 14.35 -4.05
N LYS A 49 12.51 14.75 -5.22
CA LYS A 49 11.14 15.19 -5.50
C LYS A 49 10.43 14.21 -6.44
N HIS A 50 10.80 12.94 -6.40
CA HIS A 50 9.90 11.85 -6.72
C HIS A 50 9.00 11.57 -5.50
N PRO A 51 7.73 12.01 -5.49
CA PRO A 51 6.68 11.32 -4.76
C PRO A 51 6.40 9.96 -5.45
N GLY A 52 7.39 9.05 -5.43
CA GLY A 52 7.30 7.81 -6.21
C GLY A 52 8.52 6.88 -6.17
N THR A 53 9.68 7.31 -5.70
CA THR A 53 10.85 6.42 -5.50
C THR A 53 11.56 6.78 -4.20
N TYR A 54 10.83 6.65 -3.09
CA TYR A 54 11.48 6.35 -1.82
C TYR A 54 12.24 5.03 -2.04
N LEU A 55 13.57 5.09 -2.16
CA LEU A 55 14.49 3.95 -2.12
C LEU A 55 13.84 2.57 -2.34
N PRO A 56 14.10 1.80 -3.42
CA PRO A 56 14.02 0.35 -3.27
C PRO A 56 15.28 -0.11 -2.55
N SER A 57 15.61 0.50 -1.40
CA SER A 57 16.17 -0.33 -0.36
C SER A 57 14.97 -1.08 0.16
N LYS A 58 14.66 -2.18 -0.51
CA LYS A 58 14.03 -3.35 0.09
C LYS A 58 14.99 -3.77 1.22
N ARG A 59 15.10 -2.95 2.26
CA ARG A 59 15.66 -3.37 3.54
C ARG A 59 14.65 -4.39 3.97
N GLU A 60 15.04 -5.65 3.82
CA GLU A 60 14.26 -6.74 4.38
C GLU A 60 14.02 -6.36 5.83
N THR A 61 12.76 -6.38 6.25
CA THR A 61 12.36 -6.17 7.63
C THR A 61 11.75 -7.47 8.15
N PRO A 62 12.52 -8.57 8.25
CA PRO A 62 11.93 -9.88 8.53
C PRO A 62 11.14 -9.90 9.84
N ALA A 63 11.57 -9.13 10.83
CA ALA A 63 10.87 -8.99 12.11
C ALA A 63 9.50 -8.31 11.94
N THR A 64 9.42 -7.23 11.18
CA THR A 64 8.15 -6.53 10.89
C THR A 64 7.25 -7.40 10.01
N ASP A 65 7.82 -8.05 9.00
CA ASP A 65 7.07 -8.92 8.08
C ASP A 65 6.51 -10.14 8.81
N ALA A 66 7.29 -10.77 9.69
CA ALA A 66 6.84 -11.87 10.54
C ALA A 66 5.74 -11.42 11.52
N PHE A 67 5.90 -10.25 12.15
CA PHE A 67 4.87 -9.69 13.03
C PHE A 67 3.57 -9.39 12.27
N LEU A 68 3.66 -8.80 11.07
CA LEU A 68 2.48 -8.54 10.24
C LEU A 68 1.82 -9.85 9.77
N ALA A 69 2.60 -10.88 9.46
CA ALA A 69 2.07 -12.20 9.12
C ALA A 69 1.33 -12.84 10.31
N GLU A 70 1.88 -12.74 11.52
CA GLU A 70 1.25 -13.22 12.75
C GLU A 70 -0.06 -12.47 13.05
N VAL A 71 -0.03 -11.13 12.99
CA VAL A 71 -1.22 -10.30 13.19
C VAL A 71 -2.30 -10.63 12.16
N ARG A 72 -1.93 -10.82 10.89
CA ARG A 72 -2.87 -11.20 9.83
C ARG A 72 -3.46 -12.59 10.08
N ALA A 73 -2.64 -13.57 10.44
CA ALA A 73 -3.11 -14.91 10.79
C ALA A 73 -4.09 -14.88 11.97
N GLN A 74 -3.82 -14.07 12.99
CA GLN A 74 -4.72 -13.88 14.12
C GLN A 74 -6.03 -13.21 13.70
N ALA A 75 -5.97 -12.15 12.90
CA ALA A 75 -7.15 -11.45 12.39
C ALA A 75 -8.04 -12.36 11.54
N HIS A 76 -7.46 -13.27 10.75
CA HIS A 76 -8.24 -14.25 9.97
C HIS A 76 -9.00 -15.22 10.88
N LYS A 77 -8.36 -15.73 11.94
CA LYS A 77 -9.02 -16.60 12.93
C LYS A 77 -10.17 -15.89 13.64
N GLU A 78 -9.93 -14.66 14.08
CA GLU A 78 -10.97 -13.82 14.71
C GLU A 78 -12.12 -13.51 13.76
N GLY A 79 -11.82 -13.27 12.47
CA GLY A 79 -12.81 -13.11 11.42
C GLY A 79 -13.70 -14.34 11.25
N ALA A 80 -13.12 -15.54 11.19
CA ALA A 80 -13.88 -16.79 11.11
C ALA A 80 -14.80 -17.00 12.32
N HIS A 81 -14.30 -16.73 13.54
CA HIS A 81 -15.12 -16.77 14.75
C HIS A 81 -16.29 -15.78 14.68
N PHE A 82 -16.03 -14.54 14.22
CA PHE A 82 -17.06 -13.53 14.05
C PHE A 82 -18.16 -13.98 13.09
N VAL A 83 -17.78 -14.54 11.94
CA VAL A 83 -18.74 -15.02 10.92
C VAL A 83 -19.57 -16.19 11.46
N ALA A 84 -18.94 -17.20 12.08
CA ALA A 84 -19.66 -18.33 12.67
C ALA A 84 -20.68 -17.85 13.73
N ASN A 85 -20.28 -16.91 14.60
CA ASN A 85 -21.16 -16.35 15.63
C ASN A 85 -22.33 -15.56 15.02
N ARG A 86 -22.10 -14.76 13.97
CA ARG A 86 -23.18 -14.02 13.29
C ARG A 86 -24.13 -14.96 12.56
N MET A 87 -23.61 -16.00 11.92
CA MET A 87 -24.42 -17.00 11.22
C MET A 87 -25.32 -17.77 12.20
N LEU A 88 -24.77 -18.25 13.32
CA LEU A 88 -25.57 -18.92 14.36
C LEU A 88 -26.61 -17.98 15.00
N ALA A 89 -26.27 -16.71 15.23
CA ALA A 89 -27.22 -15.73 15.73
C ALA A 89 -28.35 -15.45 14.73
N ALA A 90 -28.06 -15.42 13.43
CA ALA A 90 -29.08 -15.27 12.39
C ALA A 90 -30.03 -16.48 12.34
N TRP A 91 -29.51 -17.69 12.55
CA TRP A 91 -30.33 -18.90 12.71
C TRP A 91 -31.18 -18.85 13.98
N GLU A 92 -30.61 -18.52 15.13
CA GLU A 92 -31.33 -18.42 16.40
C GLU A 92 -32.46 -17.36 16.35
N ALA A 93 -32.24 -16.26 15.62
CA ALA A 93 -33.24 -15.22 15.40
C ALA A 93 -34.29 -15.56 14.33
N GLY A 94 -34.17 -16.71 13.64
CA GLY A 94 -35.11 -17.16 12.61
C GLY A 94 -34.95 -16.50 11.23
N PHE A 95 -33.83 -15.81 10.97
CA PHE A 95 -33.53 -15.27 9.62
C PHE A 95 -33.02 -16.36 8.67
N ILE A 96 -32.42 -17.42 9.20
CA ILE A 96 -32.02 -18.62 8.46
C ILE A 96 -32.99 -19.74 8.83
N ASP A 97 -33.85 -20.12 7.89
CA ASP A 97 -34.81 -21.23 8.05
C ASP A 97 -34.15 -22.56 7.66
N ASP A 98 -33.38 -23.12 8.60
CA ASP A 98 -32.72 -24.42 8.45
C ASP A 98 -32.72 -25.19 9.78
N THR A 99 -32.37 -26.47 9.74
CA THR A 99 -32.26 -27.33 10.91
C THR A 99 -31.08 -26.94 11.81
N ALA A 100 -31.23 -27.17 13.12
CA ALA A 100 -30.14 -26.99 14.08
C ALA A 100 -28.87 -27.79 13.70
N LYS A 101 -29.06 -28.96 13.07
CA LYS A 101 -27.95 -29.78 12.59
C LYS A 101 -27.17 -29.07 11.48
N ASN A 102 -27.85 -28.59 10.46
CA ASN A 102 -27.20 -27.89 9.34
C ASN A 102 -26.54 -26.59 9.82
N ALA A 103 -27.20 -25.84 10.70
CA ALA A 103 -26.61 -24.65 11.31
C ALA A 103 -25.29 -24.96 12.06
N ALA A 104 -25.29 -26.03 12.87
CA ALA A 104 -24.10 -26.48 13.57
C ALA A 104 -23.01 -27.01 12.64
N ASP A 105 -23.36 -27.73 11.58
CA ASP A 105 -22.41 -28.25 10.59
C ASP A 105 -21.71 -27.11 9.84
N ILE A 106 -22.46 -26.08 9.40
CA ILE A 106 -21.88 -24.90 8.75
C ILE A 106 -20.99 -24.12 9.71
N ALA A 107 -21.46 -23.87 10.95
CA ALA A 107 -20.65 -23.16 11.94
C ALA A 107 -19.35 -23.90 12.26
N ARG A 108 -19.41 -25.24 12.42
CA ARG A 108 -18.21 -26.07 12.60
C ARG A 108 -17.28 -25.98 11.39
N MET A 109 -17.81 -26.03 10.17
CA MET A 109 -17.01 -25.90 8.96
C MET A 109 -16.26 -24.56 8.93
N ILE A 110 -16.91 -23.45 9.28
CA ILE A 110 -16.27 -22.12 9.38
C ILE A 110 -15.19 -22.12 10.47
N LEU A 111 -15.48 -22.64 11.65
CA LEU A 111 -14.51 -22.65 12.76
C LEU A 111 -13.29 -23.53 12.46
N THR A 112 -13.49 -24.72 11.90
CA THR A 112 -12.41 -25.64 11.53
C THR A 112 -11.58 -25.12 10.35
N SER A 113 -12.15 -24.25 9.50
CA SER A 113 -11.37 -23.62 8.41
C SER A 113 -10.15 -22.84 8.93
N THR A 114 -10.19 -22.35 10.18
CA THR A 114 -9.07 -21.65 10.83
C THR A 114 -7.79 -22.49 10.96
N GLU A 115 -7.90 -23.81 10.91
CA GLU A 115 -6.78 -24.75 10.96
C GLU A 115 -5.99 -24.77 9.63
N PHE A 116 -6.62 -24.36 8.53
CA PHE A 116 -6.05 -24.43 7.17
C PHE A 116 -5.74 -23.04 6.59
N MET A 117 -6.11 -21.96 7.28
CA MET A 117 -5.96 -20.58 6.80
C MET A 117 -4.51 -20.15 6.55
N ALA A 118 -3.54 -20.77 7.22
CA ALA A 118 -2.12 -20.47 6.98
C ALA A 118 -1.64 -20.88 5.59
N ASP A 119 -2.28 -21.92 5.02
CA ASP A 119 -1.96 -22.50 3.71
C ASP A 119 -3.04 -22.16 2.66
N ALA A 120 -3.92 -21.21 2.95
CA ALA A 120 -5.00 -20.84 2.05
C ALA A 120 -4.44 -20.27 0.73
N PRO A 121 -4.97 -20.69 -0.42
CA PRO A 121 -4.62 -20.13 -1.72
C PRO A 121 -4.73 -18.60 -1.77
N GLU A 122 -3.91 -17.99 -2.62
CA GLU A 122 -3.98 -16.56 -2.89
C GLU A 122 -5.36 -16.22 -3.49
N GLY A 123 -6.11 -15.34 -2.82
CA GLY A 123 -7.46 -14.94 -3.21
C GLY A 123 -8.59 -15.54 -2.36
N ASP A 124 -8.33 -16.55 -1.52
CA ASP A 124 -9.36 -17.12 -0.62
C ASP A 124 -9.86 -16.13 0.45
N PHE A 125 -9.10 -15.05 0.68
CA PHE A 125 -9.48 -13.93 1.56
C PHE A 125 -10.12 -12.75 0.79
N ASP A 126 -10.23 -12.84 -0.54
CA ASP A 126 -10.88 -11.81 -1.35
C ASP A 126 -12.40 -12.00 -1.39
N ARG A 127 -13.12 -10.91 -1.65
CA ARG A 127 -14.58 -10.86 -1.68
C ARG A 127 -15.20 -11.34 -3.00
N SER A 128 -14.41 -11.55 -4.06
CA SER A 128 -14.90 -11.84 -5.42
C SER A 128 -15.86 -13.01 -5.50
N PHE A 129 -15.59 -14.13 -4.80
CA PHE A 129 -16.52 -15.26 -4.79
C PHE A 129 -17.88 -14.88 -4.20
N ALA A 130 -17.89 -14.18 -3.06
CA ALA A 130 -19.11 -13.75 -2.39
C ALA A 130 -19.89 -12.75 -3.25
N ASP A 131 -19.20 -11.78 -3.85
CA ASP A 131 -19.82 -10.80 -4.74
C ASP A 131 -20.46 -11.46 -5.97
N GLY A 132 -19.79 -12.46 -6.57
CA GLY A 132 -20.34 -13.21 -7.70
C GLY A 132 -21.63 -13.96 -7.34
N VAL A 133 -21.64 -14.68 -6.21
CA VAL A 133 -22.84 -15.39 -5.74
C VAL A 133 -23.99 -14.41 -5.44
N LEU A 134 -23.69 -13.25 -4.84
CA LEU A 134 -24.70 -12.22 -4.56
C LEU A 134 -25.27 -11.62 -5.85
N GLU A 135 -24.44 -11.43 -6.88
CA GLU A 135 -24.90 -10.97 -8.19
C GLU A 135 -25.83 -12.00 -8.85
N ASP A 136 -25.47 -13.28 -8.82
CA ASP A 136 -26.29 -14.37 -9.35
C ASP A 136 -27.67 -14.44 -8.68
N ILE A 137 -27.70 -14.33 -7.34
CA ILE A 137 -28.95 -14.27 -6.56
C ILE A 137 -29.78 -13.05 -6.98
N ALA A 138 -29.16 -11.88 -7.12
CA ALA A 138 -29.86 -10.67 -7.54
C ALA A 138 -30.47 -10.81 -8.96
N VAL A 139 -29.77 -11.50 -9.86
CA VAL A 139 -30.28 -11.82 -11.21
C VAL A 139 -31.47 -12.77 -11.13
N GLN A 140 -31.41 -13.81 -10.29
CA GLN A 140 -32.51 -14.75 -10.10
C GLN A 140 -33.77 -14.05 -9.59
N LEU A 141 -33.66 -13.23 -8.54
CA LEU A 141 -34.80 -12.51 -7.96
C LEU A 141 -35.48 -11.56 -8.97
N ARG A 142 -34.71 -10.91 -9.85
CA ARG A 142 -35.27 -10.07 -10.93
C ARG A 142 -36.07 -10.88 -11.95
N LYS A 143 -35.64 -12.12 -12.25
CA LYS A 143 -36.36 -13.00 -13.18
C LYS A 143 -37.66 -13.51 -12.56
N GLU A 144 -37.64 -13.90 -11.29
CA GLU A 144 -38.83 -14.37 -10.56
C GLU A 144 -39.89 -13.27 -10.42
N ALA A 145 -39.48 -12.01 -10.20
CA ALA A 145 -40.41 -10.88 -10.14
C ALA A 145 -41.03 -10.48 -11.49
N ALA A 146 -40.51 -10.99 -12.60
CA ALA A 146 -40.99 -10.71 -13.96
C ALA A 146 -41.94 -11.80 -14.51
N GLN A 147 -42.22 -12.85 -13.73
CA GLN A 147 -43.16 -13.94 -14.04
C GLN A 147 -44.50 -13.74 -13.32
#